data_AF-A0A8X6GCB6-F1
#
_entry.id   AF-A0A8X6GCB6-F1
#
_cell.length_a   1.000
_cell.length_b   1.000
_cell.length_c   1.000
_cell.angle_alpha   90.00
_cell.angle_beta   90.00
_cell.angle_gamma   90.00
#
_symmetry.space_group_name_H-M   'P 1'
#
loop_
_entity.id
_entity.type
_entity.pdbx_description
1 polymer ?
#
loop_
_entity_poly.entity_id
_entity_poly.type
_entity_poly.pdbx_seq_one_letter_code
_entity_poly.pdbx_strand_id
1 'polypeptide(L)'
;MGQEEISNIRVVYAELPPFVEILNASDSGNPGGFMAAILKTIMKWMTLNATWIREPEDKYGTWENNTWTGMCGMLFREEVDVILNPLLPSAEYAEVAYYTNPVIYEAFTFLSGKKKQDAGLFLYFSVLEPTVSAKSIIHFKTVMRY
;
A
#
# COMPACT_ATOMS: atom_id res chain seq x y z
N MET A 1 42.44 18.96 3.38
CA MET A 1 41.55 17.80 3.58
C MET A 1 40.29 18.36 4.21
N GLY A 2 39.26 18.65 3.42
CA GLY A 2 38.01 19.21 3.94
C GLY A 2 37.28 18.11 4.71
N GLN A 3 36.80 18.41 5.91
CA GLN A 3 35.85 17.53 6.59
C GLN A 3 34.58 17.53 5.72
N GLU A 4 34.15 16.36 5.26
CA GLU A 4 32.84 16.22 4.61
C GLU A 4 31.77 16.58 5.64
N GLU A 5 31.05 17.66 5.38
CA GLU A 5 30.00 18.15 6.25
C GLU A 5 28.79 17.21 6.12
N ILE A 6 28.57 16.36 7.13
CA ILE A 6 27.45 15.41 7.13
C ILE A 6 26.16 16.21 7.31
N SER A 7 25.40 16.37 6.24
CA SER A 7 24.09 17.03 6.29
C SER A 7 23.05 16.09 6.91
N ASN A 8 22.30 16.62 7.87
CA ASN A 8 21.23 15.89 8.55
C ASN A 8 19.87 16.39 8.05
N ILE A 9 19.03 15.48 7.55
CA ILE A 9 17.70 15.78 7.00
C ILE A 9 16.58 15.29 7.91
N ARG A 10 15.51 16.06 8.06
CA ARG A 10 14.33 15.69 8.84
C ARG A 10 13.30 15.10 7.92
N VAL A 11 12.97 13.82 8.12
CA VAL A 11 12.09 13.07 7.23
C VAL A 11 10.81 12.73 7.98
N VAL A 12 9.68 13.21 7.47
CA VAL A 12 8.36 12.81 7.97
C VAL A 12 7.83 11.60 7.21
N TYR A 13 7.13 10.72 7.91
CA TYR A 13 6.44 9.59 7.32
C TYR A 13 5.13 9.29 8.05
N ALA A 14 4.21 8.64 7.35
CA ALA A 14 2.95 8.10 7.84
C ALA A 14 2.87 6.61 7.52
N GLU A 15 2.28 5.81 8.40
CA GLU A 15 2.14 4.37 8.22
C GLU A 15 1.23 4.03 7.03
N LEU A 16 1.79 3.37 6.01
CA LEU A 16 1.03 2.95 4.84
C LEU A 16 1.68 1.71 4.18
N PRO A 17 1.36 0.50 4.64
CA PRO A 17 1.85 -0.73 4.02
C PRO A 17 1.34 -0.88 2.57
N PRO A 18 2.17 -1.38 1.62
CA PRO A 18 3.54 -1.89 1.79
C PRO A 18 4.64 -0.81 1.58
N PHE A 19 4.27 0.46 1.45
CA PHE A 19 5.19 1.54 1.09
C PHE A 19 6.07 1.97 2.26
N VAL A 20 5.43 2.18 3.40
CA VAL A 20 6.05 2.61 4.67
C VAL A 20 5.48 1.75 5.78
N GLU A 21 6.35 1.06 6.49
CA GLU A 21 5.97 0.16 7.58
C GLU A 21 6.67 0.57 8.86
N ILE A 22 6.01 0.37 9.99
CA ILE A 22 6.63 0.58 11.30
C ILE A 22 7.16 -0.76 11.77
N LEU A 23 8.48 -0.93 11.64
CA LEU A 23 9.17 -2.08 12.22
C LEU A 23 9.10 -1.93 13.74
N ASN A 24 8.82 -3.04 14.44
CA ASN A 24 8.55 -3.18 15.87
C ASN A 24 9.01 -2.02 16.77
N ALA A 25 8.24 -1.69 17.82
CA ALA A 25 8.51 -0.60 18.78
C ALA A 25 9.91 -0.58 19.44
N SER A 26 10.70 -1.65 19.31
CA SER A 26 12.09 -1.73 19.76
C SER A 26 13.09 -1.08 18.80
N ASP A 27 12.76 -0.99 17.50
CA ASP A 27 13.57 -0.33 16.46
C ASP A 27 13.21 1.16 16.37
N SER A 28 13.56 1.90 17.43
CA SER A 28 13.87 3.34 17.47
C SER A 28 13.41 4.23 16.30
N GLY A 29 12.12 4.26 15.98
CA GLY A 29 11.53 5.21 15.03
C GLY A 29 12.03 5.10 13.58
N ASN A 30 12.64 3.98 13.17
CA ASN A 30 13.18 3.83 11.82
C ASN A 30 12.16 3.14 10.88
N PRO A 31 11.62 3.82 9.84
CA PRO A 31 10.61 3.22 8.98
C PRO A 31 11.19 2.08 8.12
N GLY A 32 10.40 1.04 7.97
CA GLY A 32 10.55 -0.03 6.98
C GLY A 32 9.73 0.24 5.72
N GLY A 33 9.58 -0.78 4.88
CA GLY A 33 8.87 -0.69 3.61
C GLY A 33 9.76 -0.27 2.44
N PHE A 34 9.18 -0.33 1.24
CA PHE A 34 9.91 -0.10 -0.01
C PHE A 34 10.45 1.33 -0.13
N MET A 35 9.68 2.36 0.26
CA MET A 35 10.13 3.74 0.12
C MET A 35 11.27 4.08 1.09
N ALA A 36 11.21 3.57 2.32
CA ALA A 36 12.29 3.72 3.29
C ALA A 36 13.59 3.07 2.81
N ALA A 37 13.51 1.90 2.17
CA ALA A 37 14.68 1.23 1.59
C ALA A 37 15.33 2.06 0.46
N ILE A 38 14.52 2.71 -0.38
CA ILE A 38 15.03 3.62 -1.43
C ILE A 38 15.74 4.82 -0.79
N LEU A 39 15.10 5.51 0.16
CA LEU A 39 15.68 6.71 0.77
C LEU A 39 16.97 6.38 1.52
N LYS A 40 17.00 5.29 2.30
CA LYS A 40 18.22 4.81 2.98
C LYS A 40 19.37 4.54 2.00
N THR A 41 19.06 4.04 0.81
CA THR A 41 20.05 3.80 -0.26
C THR A 41 20.61 5.13 -0.78
N ILE A 42 19.74 6.10 -1.05
CA ILE A 42 20.13 7.45 -1.50
C ILE A 42 20.98 8.15 -0.44
N MET A 43 20.56 8.10 0.83
CA MET A 43 21.30 8.67 1.95
C MET A 43 22.71 8.09 2.06
N LYS A 44 22.87 6.78 1.83
CA LYS A 44 24.19 6.14 1.81
C LYS A 44 25.07 6.64 0.64
N TRP A 45 24.48 6.91 -0.52
CA TRP A 45 25.22 7.44 -1.68
C TRP A 45 25.63 8.89 -1.52
N MET A 46 24.82 9.68 -0.82
CA MET A 46 25.04 11.12 -0.61
C MET A 46 25.70 11.43 0.75
N THR A 47 26.02 10.42 1.55
CA THR A 47 26.56 10.56 2.91
C THR A 47 25.70 11.46 3.80
N LEU A 48 24.39 11.22 3.78
CA LEU A 48 23.39 11.96 4.56
C LEU A 48 22.97 11.18 5.82
N ASN A 49 22.68 11.90 6.90
CA ASN A 49 21.96 11.38 8.06
C ASN A 49 20.51 11.84 8.02
N ALA A 50 19.60 11.06 8.62
CA ALA A 50 18.21 11.44 8.72
C ALA A 50 17.66 11.25 10.14
N THR A 51 16.82 12.19 10.55
CA THR A 51 15.95 12.04 11.72
C THR A 51 14.55 11.71 11.23
N TRP A 52 14.06 10.55 11.66
CA TRP A 52 12.76 10.02 11.28
C TRP A 52 11.68 10.52 12.23
N ILE A 53 10.63 11.11 11.67
CA ILE A 53 9.51 11.70 12.42
C ILE A 53 8.23 11.07 11.89
N ARG A 54 7.48 10.39 12.75
CA ARG A 54 6.14 9.92 12.39
C ARG A 54 5.15 11.08 12.49
N GLU A 55 4.30 11.24 11.48
CA GLU A 55 3.16 12.15 11.56
C GLU A 55 2.13 11.58 12.56
N PRO A 56 1.63 12.37 13.54
CA PRO A 56 0.82 11.83 14.64
C PRO A 56 -0.51 11.17 14.26
N GLU A 57 -1.11 11.56 13.12
CA GLU A 57 -2.44 11.12 12.68
C GLU A 57 -2.37 10.24 11.40
N ASP A 58 -1.17 9.91 10.94
CA ASP A 58 -0.86 9.30 9.64
C ASP A 58 -1.57 9.98 8.44
N LYS A 59 -1.62 11.31 8.42
CA LYS A 59 -2.29 12.12 7.39
C LYS A 59 -1.33 12.86 6.47
N TYR A 60 -1.66 12.89 5.17
CA TYR A 60 -0.95 13.69 4.18
C TYR A 60 -1.05 15.20 4.42
N GLY A 61 -2.25 15.66 4.76
CA GLY A 61 -2.54 17.07 4.96
C GLY A 61 -3.55 17.63 3.97
N THR A 62 -4.36 18.55 4.48
CA THR A 62 -5.38 19.32 3.77
C THR A 62 -5.23 20.79 4.12
N TRP A 63 -5.62 21.66 3.18
CA TRP A 63 -5.67 23.10 3.45
C TRP A 63 -6.93 23.43 4.23
N GLU A 64 -6.77 23.81 5.50
CA GLU A 64 -7.87 24.12 6.41
C GLU A 64 -7.51 25.32 7.27
N ASN A 65 -8.45 26.26 7.46
CA ASN A 65 -8.27 27.43 8.32
C ASN A 65 -7.00 28.26 8.00
N ASN A 66 -6.68 28.41 6.71
CA ASN A 66 -5.48 29.12 6.21
C ASN A 66 -4.15 28.48 6.62
N THR A 67 -4.12 27.18 6.88
CA THR A 67 -2.88 26.44 7.14
C THR A 67 -2.97 25.03 6.59
N TRP A 68 -1.81 24.37 6.44
CA TRP A 68 -1.73 22.97 6.09
C TRP A 68 -1.73 22.09 7.34
N THR A 69 -2.51 21.02 7.30
CA THR A 69 -2.51 19.94 8.31
C THR A 69 -1.59 18.80 7.89
N GLY A 70 -1.39 17.79 8.75
CA GLY A 70 -0.65 16.56 8.43
C GLY A 70 0.81 16.80 8.01
N MET A 71 1.36 15.87 7.21
CA MET A 71 2.74 15.92 6.71
C MET A 71 3.04 17.19 5.90
N CYS A 72 2.11 17.63 5.05
CA CYS A 72 2.24 18.88 4.29
C CYS A 72 2.28 20.10 5.23
N GLY A 73 1.54 20.05 6.33
CA GLY A 73 1.59 21.05 7.39
C GLY A 73 2.95 21.15 8.07
N MET A 74 3.55 20.00 8.38
CA MET A 74 4.90 19.95 8.96
C MET A 74 5.94 20.51 7.99
N LEU A 75 5.80 20.22 6.69
CA LEU A 75 6.66 20.79 5.64
C LEU A 75 6.46 22.32 5.53
N PHE A 76 5.20 22.77 5.49
CA PHE A 76 4.84 24.18 5.39
C PHE A 76 5.35 25.02 6.58
N ARG A 77 5.40 24.43 7.78
CA ARG A 77 5.94 25.07 9.00
C ARG A 77 7.45 24.87 9.18
N GLU A 78 8.14 24.33 8.17
CA GLU A 78 9.58 24.06 8.20
C GLU A 78 10.02 23.12 9.35
N GLU A 79 9.10 22.30 9.86
CA GLU A 79 9.37 21.32 10.93
C GLU A 79 10.12 20.10 10.39
N VAL A 80 9.98 19.83 9.09
CA VAL A 80 10.60 18.71 8.36
C VAL A 80 11.06 19.16 6.97
N ASP A 81 11.97 18.41 6.37
CA ASP A 81 12.60 18.76 5.08
C ASP A 81 12.08 17.89 3.93
N VAL A 82 11.66 16.64 4.23
CA VAL A 82 11.23 15.66 3.22
C VAL A 82 10.03 14.85 3.73
N ILE A 83 9.06 14.61 2.85
CA ILE A 83 7.96 13.66 3.06
C ILE A 83 8.32 12.31 2.41
N LEU A 84 8.27 11.23 3.18
CA LEU A 84 8.52 9.86 2.71
C LEU A 84 7.22 9.05 2.70
N ASN A 85 6.30 9.38 1.79
CA ASN A 85 5.08 8.60 1.53
C ASN A 85 4.73 8.66 0.04
N PRO A 86 3.95 7.69 -0.48
CA PRO A 86 3.48 7.77 -1.86
C PRO A 86 2.48 8.92 -1.97
N LEU A 87 2.85 9.95 -2.71
CA LEU A 87 2.03 11.15 -2.87
C LEU A 87 1.76 11.36 -4.37
N LEU A 88 0.49 11.40 -4.73
CA LEU A 88 0.09 11.74 -6.10
C LEU A 88 0.34 13.22 -6.34
N PRO A 89 1.09 13.59 -7.40
CA PRO A 89 1.30 14.98 -7.73
C PRO A 89 -0.03 15.71 -7.93
N SER A 90 -0.24 16.76 -7.15
CA SER A 90 -1.40 17.65 -7.27
C SER A 90 -0.93 19.10 -7.33
N ALA A 91 -1.75 19.96 -7.95
CA ALA A 91 -1.45 21.39 -8.01
C ALA A 91 -1.46 22.03 -6.61
N GLU A 92 -2.35 21.58 -5.73
CA GLU A 92 -2.47 22.10 -4.36
C GLU A 92 -1.21 21.85 -3.54
N TYR A 93 -0.66 20.64 -3.61
CA TYR A 93 0.56 20.29 -2.89
C TYR A 93 1.82 20.90 -3.52
N ALA A 94 1.80 21.20 -4.82
CA ALA A 94 2.90 21.88 -5.50
C ALA A 94 3.10 23.34 -5.03
N GLU A 95 2.14 23.93 -4.32
CA GLU A 95 2.28 25.25 -3.70
C GLU A 95 3.20 25.23 -2.47
N VAL A 96 3.40 24.07 -1.85
CA VAL A 96 4.18 23.92 -0.60
C VAL A 96 5.35 22.96 -0.71
N ALA A 97 5.39 22.13 -1.75
CA ALA A 97 6.40 21.10 -1.92
C ALA A 97 6.87 21.00 -3.38
N TYR A 98 8.12 20.58 -3.55
CA TYR A 98 8.63 20.16 -4.85
C TYR A 98 8.66 18.63 -4.94
N TYR A 99 8.17 18.11 -6.07
CA TYR A 99 8.22 16.69 -6.35
C TYR A 99 9.56 16.28 -6.95
N THR A 100 10.02 15.09 -6.56
CA THR A 100 11.08 14.39 -7.28
C THR A 100 10.50 13.73 -8.53
N ASN A 101 11.38 13.18 -9.38
CA ASN A 101 10.93 12.33 -10.47
C ASN A 101 10.15 11.13 -9.91
N PRO A 102 9.00 10.76 -10.51
CA PRO A 102 8.18 9.66 -10.02
C PRO A 102 8.98 8.36 -9.91
N VAL A 103 8.96 7.77 -8.71
CA VAL A 103 9.62 6.48 -8.44
C VAL A 103 8.71 5.31 -8.82
N ILE A 104 7.39 5.51 -8.79
CA ILE A 104 6.36 4.54 -9.15
C ILE A 104 5.29 5.20 -10.01
N TYR A 105 4.66 4.40 -10.89
CA TYR A 105 3.45 4.77 -11.61
C TYR A 105 2.32 3.87 -11.12
N GLU A 106 1.26 4.47 -10.60
CA GLU A 106 0.08 3.74 -10.12
C GLU A 106 -1.09 3.84 -11.08
N ALA A 107 -1.90 2.80 -11.12
CA ALA A 107 -3.17 2.78 -11.84
C ALA A 107 -4.29 2.50 -10.84
N PHE A 108 -5.35 3.31 -10.88
CA PHE A 108 -6.56 3.06 -10.09
C PHE A 108 -7.20 1.75 -10.54
N THR A 109 -7.48 0.87 -9.58
CA THR A 109 -8.18 -0.39 -9.81
C THR A 109 -9.34 -0.52 -8.83
N PHE A 110 -10.41 -1.19 -9.27
CA PHE A 110 -11.55 -1.49 -8.41
C PHE A 110 -11.38 -2.89 -7.82
N LEU A 111 -11.35 -2.97 -6.49
CA LEU A 111 -11.38 -4.24 -5.79
C LEU A 111 -12.84 -4.59 -5.44
N SER A 112 -13.36 -5.66 -6.05
CA SER A 112 -14.66 -6.24 -5.68
C SER A 112 -14.45 -7.57 -4.96
N GLY A 113 -15.28 -7.85 -3.96
CA GLY A 113 -15.27 -9.14 -3.26
C GLY A 113 -15.41 -10.31 -4.24
N LYS A 114 -14.57 -11.33 -4.09
CA LYS A 114 -14.66 -12.55 -4.88
C LYS A 114 -15.91 -13.33 -4.45
N LYS A 115 -16.86 -13.54 -5.36
CA LYS A 115 -17.98 -14.47 -5.10
C LYS A 115 -17.39 -15.84 -4.85
N LYS A 116 -17.61 -16.40 -3.65
CA LYS A 116 -17.40 -17.82 -3.40
C LYS A 116 -18.42 -18.56 -4.28
N GLN A 117 -17.94 -19.19 -5.35
CA GLN A 117 -18.73 -20.21 -6.01
C GLN A 117 -18.65 -21.43 -5.12
N ASP A 118 -19.65 -21.64 -4.26
CA ASP A 118 -19.91 -22.99 -3.79
C ASP A 118 -20.23 -23.78 -5.03
N ALA A 119 -19.37 -24.73 -5.40
CA ALA A 119 -19.66 -25.69 -6.45
C ALA A 119 -20.89 -26.47 -5.98
N GLY A 120 -22.08 -25.97 -6.32
CA GLY A 120 -23.33 -26.61 -5.94
C GLY A 120 -23.28 -28.06 -6.39
N LEU A 121 -23.69 -28.98 -5.53
CA LEU A 121 -23.69 -30.43 -5.77
C LEU A 121 -24.28 -30.81 -7.15
N PHE A 122 -25.15 -29.96 -7.70
CA PHE A 122 -25.79 -30.10 -9.00
C PHE A 122 -24.87 -29.88 -10.22
N LEU A 123 -23.72 -29.20 -10.09
CA LEU A 123 -22.73 -29.08 -11.17
C LEU A 123 -22.06 -30.43 -11.52
N TYR A 124 -22.02 -31.37 -10.57
CA TYR A 124 -21.57 -32.73 -10.86
C TYR A 124 -22.57 -33.50 -11.75
N PHE A 125 -23.86 -33.24 -11.59
CA PHE A 125 -24.90 -33.89 -12.39
C PHE A 125 -25.11 -33.24 -13.76
N SER A 126 -24.67 -31.99 -13.97
CA SER A 126 -24.74 -31.36 -15.29
C SER A 126 -23.79 -31.97 -16.33
N VAL A 127 -22.80 -32.75 -15.89
CA VAL A 127 -21.88 -33.51 -16.78
C VAL A 127 -22.48 -34.86 -17.21
N LEU A 128 -23.49 -35.37 -16.50
CA LEU A 128 -24.17 -36.59 -16.91
C LEU A 128 -25.09 -36.25 -18.09
N GLU A 129 -24.76 -36.76 -19.27
CA GLU A 129 -25.66 -36.71 -20.43
C GLU A 129 -27.03 -37.31 -20.05
N PRO A 130 -28.16 -36.76 -20.53
CA PRO A 130 -29.51 -37.22 -20.17
C PRO A 130 -29.76 -38.70 -20.49
N THR A 131 -28.99 -39.26 -21.42
CA THR A 131 -28.99 -40.67 -21.83
C THR A 131 -28.47 -41.63 -20.74
N VAL A 132 -27.55 -41.19 -19.87
CA VAL A 132 -26.96 -42.06 -18.84
C VAL A 132 -27.83 -42.11 -17.59
N SER A 133 -28.39 -40.97 -17.17
CA SER A 133 -29.28 -40.87 -15.99
C SER A 133 -30.57 -41.70 -16.16
N ALA A 134 -31.17 -41.69 -17.36
CA ALA A 134 -32.39 -42.44 -17.64
C ALA A 134 -32.18 -43.97 -17.59
N LYS A 135 -31.04 -44.48 -18.09
CA LYS A 135 -30.76 -45.93 -18.07
C LYS A 135 -30.49 -46.46 -16.66
N SER A 136 -29.82 -45.68 -15.80
CA SER A 136 -29.52 -46.06 -14.41
C SER A 136 -30.78 -46.20 -13.56
N ILE A 137 -31.76 -45.31 -13.72
CA ILE A 137 -33.02 -45.33 -12.97
C ILE A 137 -33.90 -46.52 -13.40
N ILE A 138 -33.89 -46.86 -14.69
CA ILE A 138 -34.66 -48.01 -15.22
C ILE A 138 -34.02 -49.32 -14.75
N HIS A 139 -32.68 -49.42 -14.72
CA HIS A 139 -31.99 -50.63 -14.26
C HIS A 139 -32.22 -50.91 -12.76
N PHE A 140 -32.28 -49.87 -11.92
CA PHE A 140 -32.56 -50.04 -10.48
C PHE A 140 -34.00 -50.52 -10.19
N LYS A 141 -34.99 -50.14 -11.01
CA LYS A 141 -36.37 -50.62 -10.89
C LYS A 141 -36.56 -52.07 -11.33
N THR A 142 -35.70 -52.59 -12.20
CA THR A 142 -35.75 -53.99 -12.66
C THR A 142 -35.09 -54.96 -11.67
N VAL A 143 -34.05 -54.52 -10.95
CA VAL A 143 -33.34 -55.38 -9.98
C VAL A 143 -34.08 -55.48 -8.62
N MET A 144 -34.95 -54.53 -8.28
CA MET A 144 -35.74 -54.51 -7.03
C MET A 144 -37.14 -55.13 -7.15
N ARG A 145 -37.44 -55.83 -8.26
CA ARG A 145 -38.67 -56.62 -8.43
C ARG A 145 -38.33 -58.09 -8.67
N TYR A 146 -37.69 -58.72 -7.68
CA TYR A 146 -37.80 -60.13 -7.34
C TYR A 146 -37.48 -60.28 -5.85
#